data_AF-A0A7S0AGK2-F1
#
_entry.id   AF-A0A7S0AGK2-F1
#
_cell.length_a   1.000
_cell.length_b   1.000
_cell.length_c   1.000
_cell.angle_alpha   90.00
_cell.angle_beta   90.00
_cell.angle_gamma   90.00
#
_symmetry.space_group_name_H-M   'P 1'
#
loop_
_entity.id
_entity.type
_entity.pdbx_description
1 polymer ?
#
loop_
_entity_poly.entity_id
_entity_poly.type
_entity_poly.pdbx_seq_one_letter_code
_entity_poly.pdbx_strand_id
1 'polypeptide(L)'
;MNILIMGDSVGAHQIGKKNLEASGTSMTHLVQGMPYPNNHIAVTRTKGGSVAASYRTNGGMLSEELLRNGPLGVSAHHVLALKNYLFTHSNSSDIDVVILFIPAGWIGTETEIVNAVNLKSLAESVRMAGSIFGAETVILSTIPVSNNIFRLEKNLIPVNRLILRVAKQYREETFDNPGERLGRVKMVMALDLGKYTMHLVYANALSMGLVKHERNDYAITNVSIGVLDEILHSHVLTTTTHNGKEILRPMALQCKNLTKTNKSSDCPRNAIYVDGMHLCMKNVAGRIQAGIACLISCAYPQVPSYSLLEVSDCEQLCNEKYMSVAPLTV
;
A
#
# COMPACT_ATOMS: atom_id res chain seq x y z
N MET A 1 -13.27 10.86 12.73
CA MET A 1 -12.05 10.18 12.27
C MET A 1 -11.81 10.50 10.80
N ASN A 2 -10.88 11.41 10.54
CA ASN A 2 -10.42 11.80 9.23
C ASN A 2 -9.32 10.85 8.75
N ILE A 3 -9.48 10.27 7.55
CA ILE A 3 -8.55 9.30 6.99
C ILE A 3 -7.99 9.85 5.68
N LEU A 4 -6.67 9.75 5.50
CA LEU A 4 -6.00 10.05 4.24
C LEU A 4 -5.26 8.82 3.72
N ILE A 5 -5.66 8.32 2.56
CA ILE A 5 -4.95 7.25 1.84
C ILE A 5 -4.04 7.89 0.80
N MET A 6 -2.75 7.62 0.90
CA MET A 6 -1.74 8.18 0.03
C MET A 6 -0.93 7.11 -0.66
N GLY A 7 -0.59 7.37 -1.91
CA GLY A 7 0.37 6.58 -2.65
C GLY A 7 0.41 7.00 -4.10
N ASP A 8 1.36 6.44 -4.84
CA ASP A 8 1.63 6.88 -6.20
C ASP A 8 1.10 5.92 -7.28
N SER A 9 0.95 4.65 -6.89
CA SER A 9 0.44 3.65 -7.81
C SER A 9 -1.03 3.92 -8.14
N VAL A 10 -1.44 3.57 -9.36
CA VAL A 10 -2.87 3.52 -9.69
C VAL A 10 -3.60 2.61 -8.69
N GLY A 11 -2.91 1.59 -8.15
CA GLY A 11 -3.40 0.75 -7.07
C GLY A 11 -3.77 1.54 -5.81
N ALA A 12 -2.89 2.39 -5.29
CA ALA A 12 -3.18 3.22 -4.11
C ALA A 12 -4.37 4.18 -4.35
N HIS A 13 -4.43 4.80 -5.54
CA HIS A 13 -5.57 5.62 -5.93
C HIS A 13 -6.87 4.83 -5.99
N GLN A 14 -6.85 3.62 -6.56
CA GLN A 14 -8.03 2.77 -6.66
C GLN A 14 -8.46 2.21 -5.29
N ILE A 15 -7.50 1.83 -4.43
CA ILE A 15 -7.75 1.48 -3.02
C ILE A 15 -8.44 2.65 -2.33
N GLY A 16 -7.88 3.86 -2.48
CA GLY A 16 -8.45 5.08 -1.97
C GLY A 16 -9.87 5.30 -2.45
N LYS A 17 -10.10 5.34 -3.76
CA LYS A 17 -11.43 5.50 -4.36
C LYS A 17 -12.43 4.47 -3.85
N LYS A 18 -12.04 3.19 -3.78
CA LYS A 18 -12.92 2.13 -3.26
C LYS A 18 -13.23 2.35 -1.78
N ASN A 19 -12.28 2.85 -0.98
CA ASN A 19 -12.53 3.18 0.44
C ASN A 19 -13.52 4.35 0.56
N LEU A 20 -13.40 5.34 -0.31
CA LEU A 20 -14.35 6.46 -0.39
C LEU A 20 -15.76 5.99 -0.80
N GLU A 21 -15.85 5.05 -1.75
CA GLU A 21 -17.12 4.43 -2.13
C GLU A 21 -17.77 3.69 -0.94
N ALA A 22 -16.96 2.96 -0.16
CA ALA A 22 -17.43 2.23 1.01
C ALA A 22 -17.89 3.14 2.17
N SER A 23 -17.34 4.36 2.29
CA SER A 23 -17.67 5.28 3.40
C SER A 23 -18.95 6.09 3.21
N GLY A 24 -19.61 5.95 2.05
CA GLY A 24 -21.05 6.16 1.94
C GLY A 24 -21.54 7.49 1.39
N THR A 25 -20.72 8.31 0.75
CA THR A 25 -21.21 9.38 -0.14
C THR A 25 -20.38 9.51 -1.41
N SER A 26 -21.05 9.64 -2.56
CA SER A 26 -20.43 9.79 -3.87
C SER A 26 -20.30 11.27 -4.20
N MET A 27 -19.30 11.94 -3.63
CA MET A 27 -18.79 13.17 -4.23
C MET A 27 -17.30 12.98 -4.39
N THR A 28 -16.84 12.89 -5.64
CA THR A 28 -15.42 12.95 -5.97
C THR A 28 -15.18 14.32 -6.55
N HIS A 29 -14.70 15.25 -5.74
CA HIS A 29 -14.15 16.50 -6.28
C HIS A 29 -12.74 16.20 -6.77
N LEU A 30 -12.54 16.21 -8.09
CA LEU A 30 -11.21 16.40 -8.64
C LEU A 30 -10.80 17.83 -8.31
N VAL A 31 -9.70 18.01 -7.58
CA VAL A 31 -9.03 19.30 -7.50
C VAL A 31 -8.43 19.58 -8.88
N GLN A 32 -9.19 20.25 -9.75
CA GLN A 32 -8.70 20.79 -11.02
C GLN A 32 -7.65 21.87 -10.71
N GLY A 33 -6.51 21.83 -11.41
CA GLY A 33 -5.48 22.88 -11.31
C GLY A 33 -4.13 22.45 -10.75
N MET A 34 -3.91 21.19 -10.39
CA MET A 34 -2.54 20.70 -10.22
C MET A 34 -1.92 20.47 -11.61
N PRO A 35 -0.77 21.09 -11.94
CA PRO A 35 -0.20 21.13 -13.29
C PRO A 35 0.28 19.76 -13.83
N TYR A 36 0.02 18.66 -13.12
CA TYR A 36 0.40 17.31 -13.52
C TYR A 36 -0.82 16.41 -13.72
N PRO A 37 -0.92 15.70 -14.85
CA PRO A 37 -2.09 14.89 -15.22
C PRO A 37 -2.36 13.69 -14.30
N ASN A 38 -1.50 13.41 -13.31
CA ASN A 38 -1.61 12.26 -12.43
C ASN A 38 -1.87 12.59 -10.96
N ASN A 39 -1.89 13.87 -10.57
CA ASN A 39 -2.19 14.25 -9.19
C ASN A 39 -3.71 14.30 -9.00
N HIS A 40 -4.28 13.22 -8.46
CA HIS A 40 -5.71 13.12 -8.20
C HIS A 40 -5.96 13.13 -6.70
N ILE A 41 -6.78 14.10 -6.27
CA ILE A 41 -7.36 14.13 -4.95
C ILE A 41 -8.82 13.70 -5.09
N ALA A 42 -9.25 12.78 -4.23
CA ALA A 42 -10.63 12.40 -4.08
C ALA A 42 -10.98 12.51 -2.59
N VAL A 43 -12.07 13.19 -2.25
CA VAL A 43 -12.48 13.42 -0.86
C VAL A 43 -13.96 13.17 -0.74
N THR A 44 -14.36 12.45 0.30
CA THR A 44 -15.76 12.21 0.64
C THR A 44 -16.01 12.46 2.12
N ARG A 45 -17.24 12.87 2.46
CA ARG A 45 -17.70 12.95 3.84
C ARG A 45 -18.38 11.64 4.22
N THR A 46 -17.97 11.07 5.34
CA THR A 46 -18.63 9.89 5.90
C THR A 46 -19.99 10.29 6.48
N LYS A 47 -20.88 9.33 6.68
CA LYS A 47 -22.19 9.57 7.32
C LYS A 47 -22.07 10.21 8.71
N GLY A 48 -20.97 9.97 9.42
CA GLY A 48 -20.66 10.57 10.72
C GLY A 48 -20.01 11.96 10.65
N GLY A 49 -19.99 12.61 9.47
CA GLY A 49 -19.44 13.95 9.27
C GLY A 49 -17.91 14.03 9.18
N SER A 50 -17.19 12.91 9.32
CA SER A 50 -15.74 12.86 9.15
C SER A 50 -15.35 12.86 7.66
N VAL A 51 -14.06 13.04 7.36
CA VAL A 51 -13.56 13.03 5.98
C VAL A 51 -12.72 11.80 5.69
N ALA A 52 -12.99 11.14 4.57
CA ALA A 52 -12.03 10.22 3.97
C ALA A 52 -11.49 10.87 2.69
N ALA A 53 -10.19 10.77 2.49
CA ALA A 53 -9.49 11.31 1.34
C ALA A 53 -8.55 10.28 0.73
N SER A 54 -8.37 10.36 -0.57
CA SER A 54 -7.32 9.67 -1.30
C SER A 54 -6.52 10.70 -2.08
N TYR A 55 -5.20 10.60 -1.98
CA TYR A 55 -4.28 11.42 -2.76
C TYR A 55 -3.30 10.54 -3.51
N ARG A 56 -3.33 10.66 -4.84
CA ARG A 56 -2.34 10.07 -5.72
C ARG A 56 -1.15 11.03 -5.86
N THR A 57 0.02 10.61 -5.41
CA THR A 57 1.23 11.44 -5.34
C THR A 57 2.42 10.76 -5.98
N ASN A 58 3.01 11.34 -7.03
CA ASN A 58 4.29 10.92 -7.62
C ASN A 58 5.44 10.97 -6.60
N GLY A 59 5.81 9.86 -5.94
CA GLY A 59 7.05 9.64 -5.18
C GLY A 59 7.28 10.45 -3.89
N GLY A 60 6.61 11.59 -3.73
CA GLY A 60 7.09 12.68 -2.89
C GLY A 60 7.18 12.39 -1.40
N MET A 61 6.32 11.56 -0.82
CA MET A 61 6.24 11.46 0.64
C MET A 61 7.19 10.47 1.31
N LEU A 62 8.09 9.85 0.54
CA LEU A 62 9.09 8.95 1.11
C LEU A 62 10.24 9.68 1.82
N SER A 63 10.59 10.89 1.40
CA SER A 63 11.61 11.72 2.04
C SER A 63 11.50 13.17 1.57
N GLU A 64 12.03 14.13 2.31
CA GLU A 64 12.17 15.50 1.83
C GLU A 64 13.08 15.57 0.61
N GLU A 65 14.04 14.65 0.50
CA GLU A 65 14.86 14.51 -0.70
C GLU A 65 14.00 14.12 -1.90
N LEU A 66 13.09 13.16 -1.77
CA LEU A 66 12.16 12.78 -2.84
C LEU A 66 11.07 13.83 -3.08
N LEU A 67 10.66 14.62 -2.08
CA LEU A 67 9.83 15.81 -2.31
C LEU A 67 10.55 16.89 -3.12
N ARG A 68 11.87 17.05 -2.92
CA ARG A 68 12.66 18.10 -3.57
C ARG A 68 13.15 17.68 -4.95
N ASN A 69 13.63 16.44 -5.06
CA ASN A 69 14.41 15.93 -6.18
C ASN A 69 13.74 14.74 -6.88
N GLY A 70 12.59 14.27 -6.38
CA GLY A 70 11.91 13.11 -6.94
C GLY A 70 11.51 13.33 -8.41
N PRO A 71 11.43 12.24 -9.20
CA PRO A 71 11.06 12.32 -10.61
C PRO A 71 9.65 12.93 -10.74
N LEU A 72 9.61 14.19 -11.18
CA LEU A 72 8.47 14.96 -11.69
C LEU A 72 7.10 14.68 -11.02
N GLY A 73 6.65 15.60 -10.16
CA GLY A 73 5.20 15.84 -10.00
C GLY A 73 4.69 16.30 -8.63
N VAL A 74 5.45 16.14 -7.53
CA VAL A 74 4.97 16.48 -6.18
C VAL A 74 5.98 17.35 -5.46
N SER A 75 5.72 18.66 -5.44
CA SER A 75 6.47 19.61 -4.62
C SER A 75 5.85 19.75 -3.24
N ALA A 76 6.59 20.34 -2.29
CA ALA A 76 6.05 20.78 -1.01
C ALA A 76 4.78 21.65 -1.18
N HIS A 77 4.68 22.43 -2.26
CA HIS A 77 3.50 23.22 -2.60
C HIS A 77 2.26 22.34 -2.84
N HIS A 78 2.38 21.23 -3.57
CA HIS A 78 1.23 20.31 -3.78
C HIS A 78 0.75 19.69 -2.47
N VAL A 79 1.69 19.32 -1.59
CA VAL A 79 1.37 18.74 -0.29
C VAL A 79 0.67 19.78 0.62
N LEU A 80 1.13 21.04 0.61
CA LEU A 80 0.47 22.13 1.33
C LEU A 80 -0.92 22.47 0.74
N ALA A 81 -1.05 22.47 -0.59
CA ALA A 81 -2.34 22.66 -1.25
C ALA A 81 -3.34 21.56 -0.87
N LEU A 82 -2.89 20.30 -0.81
CA LEU A 82 -3.70 19.20 -0.29
C LEU A 82 -4.10 19.44 1.17
N LYS A 83 -3.16 19.81 2.05
CA LYS A 83 -3.48 20.11 3.45
C LYS A 83 -4.57 21.17 3.56
N ASN A 84 -4.43 22.29 2.85
CA ASN A 84 -5.40 23.37 2.84
C ASN A 84 -6.76 22.92 2.28
N TYR A 85 -6.74 22.10 1.22
CA TYR A 85 -7.95 21.51 0.66
C TYR A 85 -8.66 20.61 1.67
N LEU A 86 -7.92 19.73 2.36
CA LEU A 86 -8.48 18.86 3.39
C LEU A 86 -9.07 19.68 4.53
N PHE A 87 -8.36 20.71 5.00
CA PHE A 87 -8.83 21.62 6.06
C PHE A 87 -10.17 22.28 5.71
N THR A 88 -10.25 22.87 4.52
CA THR A 88 -11.46 23.55 4.04
C THR A 88 -12.64 22.60 3.86
N HIS A 89 -12.41 21.31 3.59
CA HIS A 89 -13.46 20.34 3.32
C HIS A 89 -13.83 19.46 4.52
N SER A 90 -12.99 19.40 5.55
CA SER A 90 -13.24 18.61 6.77
C SER A 90 -13.67 19.45 7.97
N ASN A 91 -13.50 20.78 7.92
CA ASN A 91 -13.54 21.65 9.11
C ASN A 91 -12.59 21.19 10.23
N SER A 92 -11.56 20.41 9.89
CA SER A 92 -10.52 19.91 10.79
C SER A 92 -9.14 20.18 10.18
N SER A 93 -8.24 20.78 10.95
CA SER A 93 -6.84 20.95 10.53
C SER A 93 -6.08 19.64 10.47
N ASP A 94 -6.62 18.62 11.13
CA ASP A 94 -5.90 17.40 11.44
C ASP A 94 -6.58 16.19 10.77
N ILE A 95 -5.74 15.35 10.18
CA ILE A 95 -6.04 13.99 9.73
C ILE A 95 -5.72 13.06 10.88
N ASP A 96 -6.62 12.16 11.26
CA ASP A 96 -6.37 11.24 12.37
C ASP A 96 -5.44 10.10 11.92
N VAL A 97 -5.73 9.56 10.73
CA VAL A 97 -5.02 8.39 10.17
C VAL A 97 -4.51 8.67 8.77
N VAL A 98 -3.21 8.44 8.56
CA VAL A 98 -2.60 8.42 7.22
C VAL A 98 -2.20 7.00 6.86
N ILE A 99 -2.64 6.51 5.70
CA ILE A 99 -2.23 5.22 5.15
C ILE A 99 -1.27 5.49 4.00
N LEU A 100 -0.02 5.06 4.14
CA LEU A 100 1.05 5.31 3.18
C LEU A 100 1.37 4.04 2.37
N PHE A 101 1.07 4.08 1.07
CA PHE A 101 1.52 3.08 0.11
C PHE A 101 2.83 3.53 -0.53
N ILE A 102 3.87 2.71 -0.37
CA ILE A 102 5.19 2.99 -0.93
C ILE A 102 5.13 2.98 -2.46
N PRO A 103 5.63 4.03 -3.14
CA PRO A 103 5.52 4.23 -4.58
C PRO A 103 6.51 3.40 -5.40
N ALA A 104 6.65 2.10 -5.11
CA ALA A 104 7.67 1.24 -5.70
C ALA A 104 7.70 1.29 -7.25
N GLY A 105 6.53 1.35 -7.89
CA GLY A 105 6.42 1.44 -9.35
C GLY A 105 7.06 2.69 -10.00
N TRP A 106 7.30 3.75 -9.22
CA TRP A 106 7.83 5.03 -9.68
C TRP A 106 9.24 5.33 -9.21
N ILE A 107 9.70 4.70 -8.13
CA ILE A 107 11.09 4.81 -7.68
C ILE A 107 12.04 4.31 -8.77
N GLY A 108 11.63 3.25 -9.48
CA GLY A 108 12.31 2.77 -10.67
C GLY A 108 12.53 1.27 -10.63
N THR A 109 13.79 0.89 -10.85
CA THR A 109 14.29 -0.48 -10.81
C THR A 109 14.26 -1.04 -9.39
N GLU A 110 14.40 -2.36 -9.31
CA GLU A 110 14.44 -3.08 -8.04
C GLU A 110 15.55 -2.58 -7.09
N THR A 111 16.74 -2.29 -7.62
CA THR A 111 17.85 -1.75 -6.84
C THR A 111 17.55 -0.34 -6.33
N GLU A 112 16.93 0.51 -7.14
CA GLU A 112 16.52 1.85 -6.73
C GLU A 112 15.45 1.78 -5.62
N ILE A 113 14.51 0.85 -5.72
CA ILE A 113 13.50 0.60 -4.66
C ILE A 113 14.16 0.19 -3.36
N VAL A 114 15.05 -0.82 -3.39
CA VAL A 114 15.76 -1.31 -2.19
C VAL A 114 16.57 -0.19 -1.53
N ASN A 115 17.21 0.66 -2.31
CA ASN A 115 18.01 1.78 -1.79
C ASN A 115 17.14 2.91 -1.23
N ALA A 116 16.03 3.23 -1.90
CA ALA A 116 15.14 4.32 -1.51
C ALA A 116 14.28 3.98 -0.30
N VAL A 117 13.96 2.69 -0.09
CA VAL A 117 13.16 2.23 1.05
C VAL A 117 14.09 1.78 2.17
N ASN A 118 14.55 2.75 2.95
CA ASN A 118 15.45 2.55 4.08
C ASN A 118 14.85 3.13 5.38
N LEU A 119 15.55 2.92 6.51
CA LEU A 119 15.09 3.39 7.82
C LEU A 119 14.84 4.91 7.83
N LYS A 120 15.77 5.69 7.26
CA LYS A 120 15.70 7.15 7.24
C LYS A 120 14.48 7.64 6.48
N SER A 121 14.26 7.13 5.26
CA SER A 121 13.10 7.51 4.45
C SER A 121 11.78 7.11 5.11
N LEU A 122 11.69 5.91 5.70
CA LEU A 122 10.47 5.48 6.39
C LEU A 122 10.14 6.35 7.61
N ALA A 123 11.14 6.62 8.46
CA ALA A 123 10.99 7.53 9.61
C ALA A 123 10.60 8.95 9.16
N GLU A 124 11.21 9.44 8.09
CA GLU A 124 10.89 10.74 7.52
C GLU A 124 9.46 10.81 6.99
N SER A 125 8.98 9.75 6.32
CA SER A 125 7.60 9.62 5.86
C SER A 125 6.60 9.72 7.01
N VAL A 126 6.88 9.02 8.11
CA VAL A 126 6.06 9.04 9.34
C VAL A 126 6.05 10.45 9.95
N ARG A 127 7.24 11.06 10.11
CA ARG A 127 7.38 12.43 10.64
C ARG A 127 6.60 13.44 9.80
N MET A 128 6.69 13.33 8.47
CA MET A 128 5.99 14.21 7.55
C MET A 128 4.47 14.04 7.62
N ALA A 129 3.96 12.82 7.78
CA ALA A 129 2.54 12.60 7.98
C ALA A 129 2.04 13.34 9.24
N GLY A 130 2.78 13.26 10.34
CA GLY A 130 2.47 13.98 11.58
C GLY A 130 2.60 15.50 11.46
N SER A 131 3.69 16.00 10.89
CA SER A 131 3.96 17.45 10.83
C SER A 131 3.10 18.20 9.82
N ILE A 132 2.84 17.58 8.66
CA ILE A 132 2.07 18.21 7.59
C ILE A 132 0.58 18.07 7.86
N PHE A 133 0.10 16.84 8.07
CA PHE A 133 -1.34 16.56 8.15
C PHE A 133 -1.87 16.48 9.57
N GLY A 134 -1.02 16.61 10.58
CA GLY A 134 -1.45 16.43 11.97
C GLY A 134 -1.74 14.98 12.34
N ALA A 135 -1.26 14.01 11.56
CA ALA A 135 -1.51 12.59 11.76
C ALA A 135 -1.11 12.09 13.14
N GLU A 136 -2.02 11.37 13.80
CA GLU A 136 -1.72 10.65 15.04
C GLU A 136 -1.39 9.19 14.77
N THR A 137 -1.99 8.60 13.75
CA THR A 137 -1.73 7.22 13.35
C THR A 137 -1.22 7.16 11.91
N VAL A 138 -0.16 6.40 11.67
CA VAL A 138 0.35 6.10 10.34
C VAL A 138 0.30 4.60 10.09
N ILE A 139 -0.30 4.18 8.98
CA ILE A 139 -0.29 2.79 8.53
C ILE A 139 0.64 2.69 7.31
N LEU A 140 1.75 1.99 7.45
CA LEU A 140 2.69 1.72 6.36
C LEU A 140 2.26 0.44 5.62
N SER A 141 1.99 0.53 4.32
CA SER A 141 1.80 -0.68 3.52
C SER A 141 3.15 -1.25 3.11
N THR A 142 3.32 -2.56 3.27
CA THR A 142 4.43 -3.27 2.62
C THR A 142 4.27 -3.23 1.10
N ILE A 143 5.37 -3.45 0.38
CA ILE A 143 5.40 -3.37 -1.08
C ILE A 143 4.81 -4.66 -1.65
N PRO A 144 3.86 -4.59 -2.58
CA PRO A 144 3.34 -5.78 -3.27
C PRO A 144 4.38 -6.36 -4.24
N VAL A 145 4.30 -7.67 -4.50
CA VAL A 145 5.02 -8.28 -5.63
C VAL A 145 4.60 -7.56 -6.92
N SER A 146 5.52 -7.17 -7.78
CA SER A 146 5.19 -6.53 -9.06
C SER A 146 6.31 -6.69 -10.07
N ASN A 147 6.09 -6.29 -11.32
CA ASN A 147 7.15 -6.29 -12.34
C ASN A 147 8.38 -5.44 -11.97
N ASN A 148 8.25 -4.49 -11.03
CA ASN A 148 9.37 -3.66 -10.61
C ASN A 148 10.20 -4.30 -9.49
N ILE A 149 9.62 -5.25 -8.75
CA ILE A 149 10.26 -5.93 -7.62
C ILE A 149 9.62 -7.31 -7.43
N PHE A 150 10.28 -8.33 -7.96
CA PHE A 150 9.82 -9.72 -7.92
C PHE A 150 10.93 -10.71 -7.52
N ARG A 151 12.15 -10.25 -7.16
CA ARG A 151 13.11 -11.09 -6.45
C ARG A 151 12.73 -11.14 -4.98
N LEU A 152 12.03 -12.21 -4.62
CA LEU A 152 11.40 -12.35 -3.32
C LEU A 152 12.43 -12.36 -2.21
N GLU A 153 13.35 -13.33 -2.23
CA GLU A 153 14.31 -13.54 -1.14
C GLU A 153 15.35 -12.43 -1.04
N LYS A 154 15.86 -11.98 -2.19
CA LYS A 154 16.97 -11.02 -2.23
C LYS A 154 16.52 -9.59 -1.92
N ASN A 155 15.32 -9.21 -2.35
CA ASN A 155 14.91 -7.80 -2.36
C ASN A 155 13.57 -7.56 -1.65
N LEU A 156 12.48 -8.17 -2.15
CA LEU A 156 11.13 -7.84 -1.66
C LEU A 156 10.95 -8.18 -0.17
N ILE A 157 11.34 -9.39 0.24
CA ILE A 157 11.18 -9.84 1.63
C ILE A 157 12.03 -9.00 2.58
N PRO A 158 13.34 -8.74 2.33
CA PRO A 158 14.12 -7.83 3.15
C PRO A 158 13.52 -6.43 3.29
N VAL A 159 13.06 -5.82 2.19
CA VAL A 159 12.44 -4.48 2.22
C VAL A 159 11.13 -4.50 3.02
N ASN A 160 10.28 -5.51 2.82
CA ASN A 160 9.03 -5.64 3.56
C ASN A 160 9.27 -5.91 5.05
N ARG A 161 10.28 -6.72 5.40
CA ARG A 161 10.70 -6.91 6.80
C ARG A 161 11.20 -5.61 7.43
N LEU A 162 11.88 -4.76 6.67
CA LEU A 162 12.29 -3.44 7.17
C LEU A 162 11.07 -2.57 7.48
N ILE A 163 10.08 -2.51 6.61
CA ILE A 163 8.84 -1.73 6.83
C ILE A 163 8.11 -2.22 8.09
N LEU A 164 7.92 -3.54 8.23
CA LEU A 164 7.30 -4.15 9.40
C LEU A 164 8.10 -3.84 10.68
N ARG A 165 9.43 -3.92 10.60
CA ARG A 165 10.32 -3.63 11.72
C ARG A 165 10.23 -2.17 12.15
N VAL A 166 10.22 -1.23 11.21
CA VAL A 166 10.09 0.22 11.53
C VAL A 166 8.79 0.50 12.25
N ALA A 167 7.67 -0.06 11.78
CA ALA A 167 6.38 0.10 12.46
C ALA A 167 6.43 -0.45 13.89
N LYS A 168 7.00 -1.65 14.08
CA LYS A 168 7.15 -2.28 15.39
C LYS A 168 8.06 -1.47 16.33
N GLN A 169 9.27 -1.13 15.88
CA GLN A 169 10.26 -0.38 16.67
C GLN A 169 9.72 0.98 17.08
N TYR A 170 9.07 1.71 16.17
CA TYR A 170 8.47 3.01 16.49
C TYR A 170 7.47 2.90 17.66
N ARG A 171 6.62 1.86 17.66
CA ARG A 171 5.67 1.65 18.75
C ARG A 171 6.38 1.39 20.07
N GLU A 172 7.38 0.50 20.07
CA GLU A 172 8.15 0.15 21.26
C GLU A 172 8.88 1.38 21.84
N GLU A 173 9.61 2.12 20.99
CA GLU A 173 10.36 3.32 21.40
C GLU A 173 9.45 4.45 21.89
N THR A 174 8.34 4.74 21.20
CA THR A 174 7.43 5.82 21.60
C THR A 174 6.52 5.48 22.77
N PHE A 175 6.35 4.20 23.09
CA PHE A 175 5.67 3.74 24.30
C PHE A 175 6.55 3.98 25.54
N ASP A 176 7.82 3.61 25.46
CA ASP A 176 8.78 3.80 26.55
C ASP A 176 9.18 5.27 26.71
N ASN A 177 9.31 6.01 25.61
CA ASN A 177 9.71 7.41 25.57
C ASN A 177 8.75 8.26 24.73
N PRO A 178 7.63 8.74 25.28
CA PRO A 178 6.68 9.60 24.56
C PRO A 178 7.28 10.88 23.97
N GLY A 179 8.44 11.33 24.46
CA GLY A 179 9.19 12.47 23.95
C GLY A 179 9.92 12.22 22.61
N GLU A 180 10.10 10.97 22.20
CA GLU A 180 10.78 10.58 20.95
C GLU A 180 9.84 10.50 19.75
N ARG A 181 8.56 10.87 19.92
CA ARG A 181 7.57 10.87 18.85
C ARG A 181 8.01 11.71 17.67
N LEU A 182 7.88 11.16 16.46
CA LEU A 182 8.14 11.85 15.21
C LEU A 182 6.97 12.79 14.88
N GLY A 183 6.97 13.95 15.53
CA GLY A 183 5.90 14.93 15.43
C GLY A 183 4.68 14.53 16.27
N ARG A 184 3.49 14.52 15.67
CA ARG A 184 2.23 14.17 16.36
C ARG A 184 1.88 12.68 16.31
N VAL A 185 2.67 11.88 15.60
CA VAL A 185 2.38 10.46 15.41
C VAL A 185 2.57 9.70 16.72
N LYS A 186 1.50 9.12 17.24
CA LYS A 186 1.49 8.28 18.43
C LYS A 186 1.60 6.80 18.08
N MET A 187 1.14 6.42 16.89
CA MET A 187 1.03 5.03 16.49
C MET A 187 1.52 4.84 15.05
N VAL A 188 2.37 3.84 14.84
CA VAL A 188 2.73 3.37 13.50
C VAL A 188 2.36 1.90 13.40
N MET A 189 1.59 1.56 12.39
CA MET A 189 1.17 0.19 12.09
C MET A 189 1.62 -0.23 10.71
N ALA A 190 1.56 -1.52 10.43
CA ALA A 190 1.87 -2.05 9.11
C ALA A 190 0.76 -2.92 8.52
N LEU A 191 0.45 -2.67 7.24
CA LEU A 191 -0.42 -3.50 6.41
C LEU A 191 0.44 -4.37 5.51
N ASP A 192 0.40 -5.69 5.70
CA ASP A 192 1.28 -6.64 5.00
C ASP A 192 0.78 -7.01 3.59
N LEU A 193 0.59 -6.00 2.74
CA LEU A 193 0.16 -6.17 1.35
C LEU A 193 1.13 -7.05 0.53
N GLY A 194 2.42 -6.99 0.84
CA GLY A 194 3.45 -7.87 0.29
C GLY A 194 3.15 -9.35 0.51
N LYS A 195 2.85 -9.76 1.75
CA LYS A 195 2.40 -11.12 2.03
C LYS A 195 1.14 -11.49 1.26
N TYR A 196 0.14 -10.62 1.25
CA TYR A 196 -1.09 -10.90 0.52
C TYR A 196 -0.83 -11.16 -0.97
N THR A 197 -0.03 -10.32 -1.61
CA THR A 197 0.29 -10.47 -3.04
C THR A 197 1.16 -11.68 -3.32
N MET A 198 2.11 -12.06 -2.45
CA MET A 198 2.82 -13.33 -2.59
C MET A 198 1.87 -14.53 -2.57
N HIS A 199 0.90 -14.54 -1.64
CA HIS A 199 -0.13 -15.59 -1.57
C HIS A 199 -0.99 -15.65 -2.84
N LEU A 200 -1.39 -14.48 -3.38
CA LEU A 200 -2.14 -14.42 -4.63
C LEU A 200 -1.31 -14.97 -5.81
N VAL A 201 -0.05 -14.55 -5.95
CA VAL A 201 0.83 -14.98 -7.04
C VAL A 201 1.09 -16.48 -6.96
N TYR A 202 1.32 -17.02 -5.76
CA TYR A 202 1.48 -18.46 -5.55
C TYR A 202 0.22 -19.23 -5.96
N ALA A 203 -0.96 -18.79 -5.51
CA ALA A 203 -2.24 -19.40 -5.89
C ALA A 203 -2.48 -19.35 -7.41
N ASN A 204 -2.08 -18.27 -8.06
CA ASN A 204 -2.19 -18.15 -9.51
C ASN A 204 -1.20 -19.06 -10.24
N ALA A 205 0.05 -19.14 -9.79
CA ALA A 205 1.05 -20.06 -10.33
C ALA A 205 0.59 -21.52 -10.22
N LEU A 206 -0.02 -21.92 -9.09
CA LEU A 206 -0.69 -23.22 -8.93
C LEU A 206 -1.81 -23.40 -9.98
N SER A 207 -2.70 -22.42 -10.13
CA SER A 207 -3.82 -22.50 -11.07
C SER A 207 -3.40 -22.60 -12.54
N MET A 208 -2.20 -22.09 -12.85
CA MET A 208 -1.58 -22.16 -14.17
C MET A 208 -0.79 -23.44 -14.41
N GLY A 209 -0.61 -24.29 -13.38
CA GLY A 209 0.22 -25.48 -13.44
C GLY A 209 1.73 -25.19 -13.44
N LEU A 210 2.15 -24.00 -13.00
CA LEU A 210 3.56 -23.63 -12.87
C LEU A 210 4.18 -24.19 -11.58
N VAL A 211 3.36 -24.44 -10.56
CA VAL A 211 3.73 -25.14 -9.32
C VAL A 211 3.02 -26.49 -9.33
N LYS A 212 3.75 -27.58 -9.03
CA LYS A 212 3.13 -28.89 -8.79
C LYS A 212 2.56 -28.90 -7.37
N HIS A 213 1.34 -29.40 -7.18
CA HIS A 213 0.70 -29.48 -5.87
C HIS A 213 1.53 -30.36 -4.92
N GLU A 214 2.19 -29.75 -3.93
CA GLU A 214 2.93 -30.51 -2.91
C GLU A 214 2.16 -30.70 -1.59
N ARG A 215 1.08 -29.94 -1.33
CA ARG A 215 0.05 -30.16 -0.27
C ARG A 215 -1.00 -29.05 -0.33
N ASN A 216 -2.17 -29.27 0.29
CA ASN A 216 -3.27 -28.29 0.45
C ASN A 216 -2.95 -27.16 1.46
N ASP A 217 -1.68 -26.87 1.70
CA ASP A 217 -1.31 -25.89 2.70
C ASP A 217 -1.25 -24.48 2.07
N TYR A 218 -2.14 -23.60 2.51
CA TYR A 218 -2.19 -22.20 2.07
C TYR A 218 -1.09 -21.35 2.74
N ALA A 219 -0.30 -21.95 3.64
CA ALA A 219 0.85 -21.31 4.25
C ALA A 219 2.04 -21.26 3.27
N ILE A 220 2.46 -20.04 2.91
CA ILE A 220 3.75 -19.86 2.24
C ILE A 220 4.86 -20.15 3.25
N THR A 221 5.54 -21.28 3.07
CA THR A 221 6.75 -21.65 3.81
C THR A 221 8.01 -21.13 3.10
N ASN A 222 9.18 -21.18 3.74
CA ASN A 222 10.45 -20.85 3.08
C ASN A 222 10.68 -21.68 1.80
N VAL A 223 10.28 -22.95 1.80
CA VAL A 223 10.34 -23.82 0.61
C VAL A 223 9.43 -23.29 -0.51
N SER A 224 8.24 -22.80 -0.15
CA SER A 224 7.31 -22.20 -1.11
C SER A 224 7.82 -20.87 -1.68
N ILE A 225 8.62 -20.12 -0.91
CA ILE A 225 9.24 -18.86 -1.37
C ILE A 225 10.29 -19.13 -2.45
N GLY A 226 11.19 -20.09 -2.24
CA GLY A 226 12.21 -20.44 -3.24
C GLY A 226 11.59 -20.92 -4.56
N VAL A 227 10.57 -21.77 -4.49
CA VAL A 227 9.80 -22.22 -5.68
C VAL A 227 9.12 -21.05 -6.38
N LEU A 228 8.49 -20.15 -5.61
CA LEU A 228 7.81 -19.00 -6.19
C LEU A 228 8.80 -18.02 -6.84
N ASP A 229 9.96 -17.80 -6.22
CA ASP A 229 11.03 -16.97 -6.76
C ASP A 229 11.55 -17.57 -8.08
N GLU A 230 11.82 -18.88 -8.12
CA GLU A 230 12.20 -19.58 -9.35
C GLU A 230 11.17 -19.37 -10.47
N ILE A 231 9.88 -19.53 -10.17
CA ILE A 231 8.79 -19.36 -11.15
C ILE A 231 8.73 -17.93 -11.68
N LEU A 232 8.85 -16.94 -10.80
CA LEU A 232 8.84 -15.53 -11.18
C LEU A 232 9.98 -15.16 -12.13
N HIS A 233 11.09 -15.89 -12.10
CA HIS A 233 12.24 -15.68 -12.97
C HIS A 233 12.24 -16.55 -14.24
N SER A 234 11.85 -17.81 -14.11
CA SER A 234 11.90 -18.79 -15.20
C SER A 234 10.73 -18.68 -16.17
N HIS A 235 9.58 -18.17 -15.71
CA HIS A 235 8.37 -18.05 -16.52
C HIS A 235 8.01 -16.59 -16.73
N VAL A 236 8.75 -15.93 -17.63
CA VAL A 236 8.58 -14.50 -17.97
C VAL A 236 8.15 -14.32 -19.42
N LEU A 237 7.34 -13.29 -19.65
CA LEU A 237 7.01 -12.79 -20.98
C LEU A 237 7.84 -11.54 -21.26
N THR A 238 8.53 -11.50 -22.40
CA THR A 238 9.14 -10.27 -22.89
C THR A 238 8.06 -9.41 -23.55
N THR A 239 7.92 -8.17 -23.10
CA THR A 239 6.98 -7.20 -23.69
C THR A 239 7.72 -5.91 -24.01
N THR A 240 7.32 -5.25 -25.08
CA THR A 240 7.88 -3.96 -25.49
C THR A 240 7.01 -2.83 -24.95
N THR A 241 7.61 -1.86 -24.27
CA THR A 241 6.93 -0.66 -23.79
C THR A 241 6.61 0.31 -24.93
N HIS A 242 5.83 1.35 -24.66
CA HIS A 242 5.48 2.39 -25.64
C HIS A 242 6.70 3.12 -26.23
N ASN A 243 7.80 3.17 -25.47
CA ASN A 243 9.09 3.74 -25.87
C ASN A 243 10.08 2.70 -26.43
N GLY A 244 9.62 1.50 -26.80
CA GLY A 244 10.45 0.49 -27.45
C GLY A 244 11.37 -0.30 -26.53
N LYS A 245 11.31 -0.09 -25.21
CA LYS A 245 12.13 -0.82 -24.24
C LYS A 245 11.52 -2.19 -23.96
N GLU A 246 12.34 -3.23 -24.00
CA GLU A 246 11.91 -4.55 -23.56
C GLU A 246 11.88 -4.64 -22.03
N ILE A 247 10.79 -5.20 -21.50
CA ILE A 247 10.62 -5.49 -20.08
C ILE A 247 10.16 -6.94 -19.90
N LEU A 248 10.67 -7.56 -18.84
CA LEU A 248 10.25 -8.89 -18.42
C LEU A 248 9.02 -8.79 -17.54
N ARG A 249 8.02 -9.64 -17.80
CA ARG A 249 6.81 -9.74 -17.00
C ARG A 249 6.59 -11.17 -16.54
N PRO A 250 6.73 -11.46 -15.24
CA PRO A 250 6.42 -12.78 -14.71
C PRO A 250 4.99 -13.22 -15.07
N MET A 251 4.85 -14.45 -15.57
CA MET A 251 3.56 -15.02 -15.96
C MET A 251 2.64 -15.22 -14.75
N ALA A 252 3.20 -15.57 -13.60
CA ALA A 252 2.46 -15.77 -12.35
C ALA A 252 1.81 -14.47 -11.81
N LEU A 253 2.21 -13.30 -12.29
CA LEU A 253 1.53 -12.03 -12.00
C LEU A 253 0.32 -11.78 -12.92
N GLN A 254 0.26 -12.47 -14.05
CA GLN A 254 -0.71 -12.21 -15.10
C GLN A 254 -1.88 -13.19 -15.04
N CYS A 255 -2.98 -12.84 -15.68
CA CYS A 255 -4.09 -13.77 -15.90
C CYS A 255 -3.81 -14.65 -17.13
N LYS A 256 -4.42 -15.83 -17.19
CA LYS A 256 -4.34 -16.71 -18.37
C LYS A 256 -4.91 -16.06 -19.65
N ASN A 257 -5.90 -15.18 -19.51
CA ASN A 257 -6.51 -14.44 -20.63
C ASN A 257 -5.96 -13.02 -20.73
N LEU A 258 -4.81 -12.88 -21.38
CA LEU A 258 -4.24 -11.58 -21.78
C LEU A 258 -4.92 -11.08 -23.06
N THR A 259 -6.16 -10.62 -22.98
CA THR A 259 -6.74 -9.84 -24.08
C THR A 259 -6.22 -8.40 -24.01
N LYS A 260 -5.68 -7.89 -25.12
CA LYS A 260 -4.90 -6.65 -25.25
C LYS A 260 -5.64 -5.34 -24.88
N THR A 261 -6.86 -5.38 -24.36
CA THR A 261 -7.77 -4.23 -24.28
C THR A 261 -8.26 -3.85 -22.88
N ASN A 262 -7.79 -4.51 -21.81
CA ASN A 262 -8.44 -4.35 -20.51
C ASN A 262 -7.81 -3.20 -19.70
N LYS A 263 -8.64 -2.23 -19.30
CA LYS A 263 -8.29 -1.24 -18.27
C LYS A 263 -8.14 -1.95 -16.91
N SER A 264 -7.41 -1.35 -15.97
CA SER A 264 -7.25 -1.90 -14.61
C SER A 264 -8.57 -2.07 -13.84
N SER A 265 -9.65 -1.39 -14.26
CA SER A 265 -11.01 -1.56 -13.75
C SER A 265 -11.76 -2.77 -14.34
N ASP A 266 -11.37 -3.20 -15.54
CA ASP A 266 -12.10 -4.17 -16.37
C ASP A 266 -11.39 -5.52 -16.27
N CYS A 267 -11.24 -6.01 -15.04
CA CYS A 267 -10.53 -7.26 -14.86
C CYS A 267 -11.41 -8.46 -15.24
N PRO A 268 -10.87 -9.43 -16.01
CA PRO A 268 -11.45 -10.76 -16.04
C PRO A 268 -11.43 -11.37 -14.61
N ARG A 269 -12.43 -12.19 -14.29
CA ARG A 269 -12.44 -12.95 -13.03
C ARG A 269 -11.12 -13.73 -12.93
N ASN A 270 -10.49 -13.70 -11.75
CA ASN A 270 -9.17 -14.28 -11.45
C ASN A 270 -7.95 -13.48 -11.96
N ALA A 271 -8.17 -12.27 -12.47
CA ALA A 271 -7.28 -11.10 -12.45
C ALA A 271 -6.52 -10.87 -11.13
N ILE A 272 -5.19 -11.04 -11.06
CA ILE A 272 -4.39 -10.42 -9.98
C ILE A 272 -3.83 -9.08 -10.44
N TYR A 273 -3.10 -9.06 -11.55
CA TYR A 273 -2.63 -7.82 -12.16
C TYR A 273 -3.12 -7.70 -13.60
N VAL A 274 -3.35 -6.47 -14.04
CA VAL A 274 -3.67 -6.18 -15.45
C VAL A 274 -2.40 -6.03 -16.29
N ASP A 275 -1.38 -5.39 -15.73
CA ASP A 275 -0.10 -5.12 -16.40
C ASP A 275 1.11 -5.65 -15.62
N GLY A 276 0.88 -6.37 -14.52
CA GLY A 276 1.92 -6.84 -13.59
C GLY A 276 2.37 -5.80 -12.55
N MET A 277 1.77 -4.61 -12.53
CA MET A 277 2.04 -3.56 -11.53
C MET A 277 0.78 -3.13 -10.78
N HIS A 278 -0.36 -3.06 -11.49
CA HIS A 278 -1.62 -2.62 -10.94
C HIS A 278 -2.51 -3.79 -10.56
N LEU A 279 -2.77 -3.91 -9.25
CA LEU A 279 -3.69 -4.90 -8.70
C LEU A 279 -5.09 -4.73 -9.29
N CYS A 280 -5.74 -5.86 -9.56
CA CYS A 280 -7.12 -5.89 -9.96
C CYS A 280 -8.03 -5.62 -8.76
N MET A 281 -8.36 -4.35 -8.55
CA MET A 281 -9.10 -3.92 -7.37
C MET A 281 -10.50 -4.51 -7.29
N LYS A 282 -11.13 -4.92 -8.40
CA LYS A 282 -12.41 -5.64 -8.37
C LYS A 282 -12.34 -6.95 -7.56
N ASN A 283 -11.18 -7.60 -7.55
CA ASN A 283 -10.98 -8.89 -6.89
C ASN A 283 -10.37 -8.73 -5.49
N VAL A 284 -9.52 -7.71 -5.29
CA VAL A 284 -8.72 -7.60 -4.05
C VAL A 284 -9.12 -6.44 -3.12
N ALA A 285 -9.93 -5.47 -3.58
CA ALA A 285 -10.26 -4.28 -2.79
C ALA A 285 -10.88 -4.61 -1.44
N GLY A 286 -11.87 -5.52 -1.43
CA GLY A 286 -12.62 -5.85 -0.20
C GLY A 286 -11.70 -6.35 0.91
N ARG A 287 -10.70 -7.18 0.58
CA ARG A 287 -9.75 -7.72 1.56
C ARG A 287 -8.80 -6.64 2.08
N ILE A 288 -8.28 -5.80 1.18
CA ILE A 288 -7.39 -4.68 1.54
C ILE A 288 -8.12 -3.71 2.47
N GLN A 289 -9.37 -3.36 2.14
CA GLN A 289 -10.19 -2.47 2.96
C GLN A 289 -10.52 -3.05 4.32
N ALA A 290 -10.89 -4.32 4.38
CA ALA A 290 -11.15 -4.99 5.65
C ALA A 290 -9.88 -5.04 6.53
N GLY A 291 -8.71 -5.26 5.92
CA GLY A 291 -7.42 -5.17 6.62
C GLY A 291 -7.13 -3.78 7.16
N ILE A 292 -7.28 -2.74 6.34
CA ILE A 292 -7.13 -1.34 6.77
C ILE A 292 -8.09 -1.00 7.91
N ALA A 293 -9.37 -1.35 7.77
CA ALA A 293 -10.38 -1.09 8.80
C ALA A 293 -10.05 -1.80 10.12
N CYS A 294 -9.60 -3.05 10.05
CA CYS A 294 -9.14 -3.83 11.20
C CYS A 294 -7.97 -3.14 11.92
N LEU A 295 -6.94 -2.72 11.18
CA LEU A 295 -5.80 -2.00 11.76
C LEU A 295 -6.22 -0.67 12.41
N ILE A 296 -7.13 0.07 11.76
CA ILE A 296 -7.67 1.31 12.36
C ILE A 296 -8.43 0.99 13.66
N SER A 297 -9.19 -0.10 13.71
CA SER A 297 -9.85 -0.53 14.96
C SER A 297 -8.84 -0.91 16.05
N CYS A 298 -7.68 -1.47 15.70
CA CYS A 298 -6.60 -1.71 16.66
C CYS A 298 -6.01 -0.41 17.21
N ALA A 299 -5.84 0.61 16.37
CA ALA A 299 -5.28 1.91 16.78
C ALA A 299 -6.26 2.76 17.61
N TYR A 300 -7.57 2.57 17.41
CA TYR A 300 -8.63 3.32 18.09
C TYR A 300 -9.63 2.36 18.76
N PRO A 301 -9.22 1.65 19.82
CA PRO A 301 -10.10 0.72 20.50
C PRO A 301 -11.25 1.47 21.17
N GLN A 302 -12.44 0.85 21.17
CA GLN A 302 -13.62 1.39 21.86
C GLN A 302 -13.46 1.40 23.39
N VAL A 303 -12.51 0.61 23.91
CA VAL A 303 -12.17 0.52 25.33
C VAL A 303 -10.75 1.06 25.52
N PRO A 304 -10.52 2.11 26.35
CA PRO A 304 -9.22 2.81 26.40
C PRO A 304 -8.02 2.05 26.99
N SER A 305 -8.19 0.84 27.50
CA SER A 305 -7.19 0.15 28.34
C SER A 305 -6.28 -0.83 27.57
N TYR A 306 -5.94 -0.54 26.31
CA TYR A 306 -5.09 -1.43 25.52
C TYR A 306 -3.60 -1.17 25.78
N SER A 307 -2.87 -2.24 26.07
CA SER A 307 -1.42 -2.31 26.15
C SER A 307 -0.77 -2.42 24.76
N LEU A 308 0.53 -2.10 24.68
CA LEU A 308 1.30 -2.23 23.42
C LEU A 308 1.34 -3.67 22.88
N LEU A 309 1.34 -4.67 23.77
CA LEU A 309 1.24 -6.08 23.38
C LEU A 309 -0.06 -6.33 22.62
N GLU A 310 -1.19 -5.84 23.14
CA GLU A 310 -2.49 -6.07 22.53
C GLU A 310 -2.64 -5.38 21.17
N VAL A 311 -2.00 -4.22 20.96
CA VAL A 311 -1.98 -3.57 19.63
C VAL A 311 -1.16 -4.38 18.62
N SER A 312 -0.01 -4.92 19.04
CA SER A 312 0.83 -5.74 18.17
C SER A 312 0.16 -7.07 17.81
N ASP A 313 -0.49 -7.71 18.79
CA ASP A 313 -1.28 -8.92 18.56
C ASP A 313 -2.47 -8.63 17.64
N CYS A 314 -3.16 -7.50 17.82
CA CYS A 314 -4.25 -7.07 16.96
C CYS A 314 -3.76 -6.82 15.52
N GLU A 315 -2.64 -6.14 15.33
CA GLU A 315 -2.01 -5.93 14.01
C GLU A 315 -1.69 -7.25 13.32
N GLN A 316 -1.10 -8.20 14.04
CA GLN A 316 -0.78 -9.52 13.52
C GLN A 316 -2.06 -10.27 13.09
N LEU A 317 -3.08 -10.31 13.94
CA LEU A 317 -4.36 -10.96 13.66
C LEU A 317 -5.06 -10.34 12.43
N CYS A 318 -5.06 -9.01 12.32
CA CYS A 318 -5.60 -8.31 11.15
C CYS A 318 -4.87 -8.73 9.86
N ASN A 319 -3.54 -8.80 9.90
CA ASN A 319 -2.75 -9.20 8.73
C ASN A 319 -2.90 -10.70 8.41
N GLU A 320 -2.98 -11.59 9.39
CA GLU A 320 -3.24 -13.01 9.16
C GLU A 320 -4.61 -13.23 8.53
N LYS A 321 -5.63 -12.56 9.07
CA LYS A 321 -7.01 -12.65 8.59
C LYS A 321 -7.17 -12.02 7.22
N TYR A 322 -6.65 -10.81 6.98
CA TYR A 322 -6.97 -10.00 5.79
C TYR A 322 -5.84 -9.85 4.76
N MET A 323 -4.58 -10.14 5.10
CA MET A 323 -3.44 -10.11 4.17
C MET A 323 -2.91 -11.51 3.78
N SER A 324 -3.84 -12.39 3.39
CA SER A 324 -3.61 -13.79 2.98
C SER A 324 -4.64 -14.20 1.92
N VAL A 325 -4.59 -15.43 1.41
CA VAL A 325 -5.66 -16.00 0.55
C VAL A 325 -6.55 -16.99 1.29
N ALA A 326 -6.35 -17.15 2.61
CA ALA A 326 -7.14 -18.05 3.42
C ALA A 326 -8.63 -17.65 3.35
N PRO A 327 -9.56 -18.61 3.41
CA PRO A 327 -10.98 -18.30 3.55
C PRO A 327 -11.22 -17.40 4.77
N LEU A 328 -12.09 -16.39 4.61
CA LEU A 328 -12.56 -15.61 5.75
C LEU A 328 -13.62 -16.44 6.46
N THR A 329 -13.30 -16.94 7.65
CA THR A 329 -14.30 -17.54 8.54
C THR A 329 -15.10 -16.41 9.19
N VAL A 330 -16.43 -16.56 9.13
CA VAL A 330 -17.41 -15.67 9.78
C VAL A 330 -17.64 -16.16 11.19
#